data_AF-A0A359E4R5-F1
#
_entry.id   AF-A0A359E4R5-F1
#
_cell.length_a   1.000
_cell.length_b   1.000
_cell.length_c   1.000
_cell.angle_alpha   90.00
_cell.angle_beta   90.00
_cell.angle_gamma   90.00
#
_symmetry.space_group_name_H-M   'P 1'
#
loop_
_entity.id
_entity.type
_entity.pdbx_description
1 polymer ?
#
loop_
_entity_poly.entity_id
_entity_poly.type
_entity_poly.pdbx_seq_one_letter_code
_entity_poly.pdbx_strand_id
1 'polypeptide(L)'
;MKYLKYLFLIIFLSGCTEGVRTIHPEFGYLYKLNSDFIPPEISNDSLRIPVFYSGCNDNHSFNLQYNTSRLSYSEVWLFKKTPTQFCEAAFSEIISFRIPPEVALTNEIYLLGPKGERILLSR
;
A
#
# COMPACT_ATOMS: atom_id res chain seq x y z
N MET A 1 38.04 44.72 28.53
CA MET A 1 38.36 43.89 27.34
C MET A 1 38.48 42.44 27.77
N LYS A 2 37.94 41.50 26.97
CA LYS A 2 37.77 40.05 27.24
C LYS A 2 36.57 39.83 28.17
N TYR A 3 35.44 39.23 27.79
CA TYR A 3 35.25 38.04 26.97
C TYR A 3 33.94 38.16 26.17
N LEU A 4 34.06 38.59 24.92
CA LEU A 4 33.06 38.42 23.87
C LEU A 4 33.45 37.13 23.14
N LYS A 5 32.69 36.04 23.32
CA LYS A 5 32.61 34.83 22.45
C LYS A 5 32.00 33.66 23.22
N TYR A 6 30.68 33.57 23.25
CA TYR A 6 30.02 32.26 23.15
C TYR A 6 28.92 32.38 22.10
N LEU A 7 29.43 32.25 20.87
CA LEU A 7 28.75 32.05 19.62
C LEU A 7 27.92 30.76 19.72
N PHE A 8 26.64 30.86 19.36
CA PHE A 8 25.85 29.85 18.63
C PHE A 8 26.30 28.39 18.79
N LEU A 9 25.52 27.61 19.54
CA LEU A 9 25.30 26.21 19.17
C LEU A 9 23.79 25.98 19.03
N ILE A 10 23.35 26.19 17.80
CA ILE A 10 22.13 25.59 17.27
C ILE A 10 22.24 24.08 17.46
N ILE A 11 21.32 23.49 18.20
CA ILE A 11 20.84 22.14 17.89
C ILE A 11 19.33 22.27 17.73
N PHE A 12 18.94 22.48 16.47
CA PHE A 12 17.59 22.19 15.99
C PHE A 12 17.29 20.74 16.35
N LEU A 13 16.64 20.53 17.50
CA LEU A 13 15.78 19.37 17.70
C LEU A 13 14.51 19.62 16.87
N SER A 14 14.66 19.69 15.55
CA SER A 14 13.59 19.31 14.64
C SER A 14 13.41 17.82 14.89
N GLY A 15 12.60 17.50 15.91
CA GLY A 15 12.02 16.18 16.02
C GLY A 15 11.42 15.90 14.65
N CYS A 16 11.93 14.87 13.98
CA CYS A 16 11.20 14.24 12.92
C CYS A 16 9.86 13.87 13.55
N THR A 17 8.83 14.66 13.28
CA THR A 17 7.46 14.20 13.47
C THR A 17 7.39 13.01 12.53
N GLU A 18 7.56 11.80 13.05
CA GLU A 18 7.20 10.61 12.31
C GLU A 18 5.76 10.85 11.89
N GLY A 19 5.58 11.22 10.62
CA GLY A 19 4.27 11.50 10.08
C GLY A 19 3.43 10.29 10.42
N VAL A 20 2.39 10.50 11.23
CA VAL A 20 1.51 9.46 11.75
C VAL A 20 1.20 8.56 10.57
N ARG A 21 1.83 7.38 10.55
CA ARG A 21 1.50 6.37 9.54
C ARG A 21 0.08 6.02 9.86
N THR A 22 -0.86 6.53 9.09
CA THR A 22 -2.28 6.17 9.20
C THR A 22 -2.32 4.66 9.01
N ILE A 23 -2.47 3.95 10.13
CA ILE A 23 -2.69 2.51 10.11
C ILE A 23 -4.14 2.38 9.72
N HIS A 24 -4.38 2.06 8.45
CA HIS A 24 -5.67 1.68 7.96
C HIS A 24 -5.86 0.18 8.25
N PRO A 25 -6.58 -0.20 9.32
CA PRO A 25 -6.67 -1.59 9.77
C PRO A 25 -7.22 -2.53 8.68
N GLU A 26 -8.01 -2.01 7.75
CA GLU A 26 -8.57 -2.73 6.61
C GLU A 26 -7.52 -3.25 5.62
N PHE A 27 -6.30 -2.69 5.59
CA PHE A 27 -5.19 -3.15 4.74
C PHE A 27 -4.15 -4.01 5.48
N GLY A 28 -4.28 -4.19 6.79
CA GLY A 28 -3.35 -4.98 7.59
C GLY A 28 -1.98 -4.31 7.76
N TYR A 29 -0.90 -5.06 7.56
CA TYR A 29 0.48 -4.55 7.72
C TYR A 29 0.95 -3.69 6.54
N LEU A 30 2.06 -2.98 6.73
CA LEU A 30 2.52 -1.97 5.76
C LEU A 30 2.97 -2.58 4.43
N TYR A 31 2.42 -2.03 3.36
CA TYR A 31 2.85 -2.15 1.97
C TYR A 31 2.44 -0.88 1.21
N LYS A 32 2.79 -0.79 -0.07
CA LYS A 32 2.35 0.25 -1.00
C LYS A 32 1.94 -0.40 -2.30
N LEU A 33 1.00 0.21 -3.03
CA LEU A 33 0.82 -0.10 -4.43
C LEU A 33 2.01 0.44 -5.22
N ASN A 34 2.48 -0.33 -6.21
CA ASN A 34 3.56 0.07 -7.11
C ASN A 34 3.01 0.34 -8.52
N SER A 35 1.92 1.11 -8.58
CA SER A 35 1.12 1.36 -9.80
C SER A 35 1.76 2.30 -10.80
N ASP A 36 2.76 3.10 -10.39
CA ASP A 36 3.38 4.12 -11.24
C ASP A 36 4.25 3.52 -12.35
N PHE A 37 4.77 2.30 -12.14
CA PHE A 37 5.62 1.60 -13.10
C PHE A 37 4.87 0.52 -13.88
N ILE A 38 4.01 -0.22 -13.19
CA ILE A 38 3.18 -1.27 -13.76
C ILE A 38 1.75 -0.99 -13.28
N PRO A 39 0.78 -0.71 -14.16
CA PRO A 39 -0.59 -0.49 -13.71
C PRO A 39 -1.19 -1.80 -13.18
N PRO A 40 -2.02 -1.74 -12.14
CA PRO A 40 -2.84 -2.89 -11.77
C PRO A 40 -3.83 -3.17 -12.91
N GLU A 41 -4.04 -4.45 -13.22
CA GLU A 41 -4.86 -4.85 -14.36
C GLU A 41 -5.72 -6.07 -14.03
N ILE A 42 -6.80 -6.21 -14.81
CA ILE A 42 -7.61 -7.43 -14.87
C ILE A 42 -7.26 -8.13 -16.18
N SER A 43 -6.81 -9.39 -16.09
CA SER A 43 -6.48 -10.22 -17.25
C SER A 43 -6.89 -11.66 -16.99
N ASN A 44 -7.65 -12.27 -17.91
CA ASN A 44 -8.07 -13.68 -17.83
C ASN A 44 -8.62 -14.07 -16.44
N ASP A 45 -9.63 -13.35 -15.97
CA ASP A 45 -10.27 -13.51 -14.64
C ASP A 45 -9.33 -13.30 -13.43
N SER A 46 -8.13 -12.78 -13.65
CA SER A 46 -7.13 -12.53 -12.62
C SER A 46 -6.88 -11.04 -12.44
N LEU A 47 -6.96 -10.59 -11.20
CA LEU A 47 -6.55 -9.27 -10.76
C LEU A 47 -5.06 -9.31 -10.40
N ARG A 48 -4.26 -8.53 -11.12
CA ARG A 48 -2.82 -8.44 -10.94
C ARG A 48 -2.48 -7.09 -10.32
N ILE A 49 -1.92 -7.12 -9.11
CA ILE A 49 -1.63 -5.91 -8.33
C ILE A 49 -0.13 -5.86 -8.04
N PRO A 50 0.59 -4.87 -8.55
CA PRO A 50 1.97 -4.64 -8.20
C PRO A 50 2.05 -3.98 -6.82
N VAL A 51 2.83 -4.58 -5.93
CA VAL A 51 3.02 -4.10 -4.56
C VAL A 51 4.48 -3.90 -4.22
N PHE A 52 4.72 -3.08 -3.21
CA PHE A 52 6.02 -2.85 -2.61
C PHE A 52 5.93 -2.99 -1.09
N TYR A 53 6.87 -3.71 -0.47
CA TYR A 53 6.96 -3.81 0.99
C TYR A 53 8.40 -4.03 1.47
N SER A 54 8.67 -3.68 2.73
CA SER A 54 9.90 -4.06 3.42
C SER A 54 9.72 -5.42 4.10
N GLY A 55 10.77 -6.24 4.05
CA GLY A 55 10.77 -7.61 4.57
C GLY A 55 12.20 -8.10 4.79
N CYS A 56 12.35 -9.18 5.55
CA CYS A 56 13.61 -9.93 5.62
C CYS A 56 13.63 -11.08 4.59
N ASN A 57 12.46 -11.42 4.02
CA ASN A 57 12.28 -12.35 2.92
C ASN A 57 11.05 -11.93 2.09
N ASP A 58 10.89 -12.57 0.94
CA ASP A 58 9.80 -12.37 -0.01
C ASP A 58 8.51 -13.13 0.37
N ASN A 59 8.52 -13.99 1.39
CA ASN A 59 7.39 -14.83 1.78
C ASN A 59 6.33 -14.06 2.61
N HIS A 60 5.83 -12.97 2.03
CA HIS A 60 4.77 -12.16 2.61
C HIS A 60 3.42 -12.55 1.99
N SER A 61 2.41 -12.72 2.86
CA SER A 61 1.09 -13.18 2.45
C SER A 61 0.06 -12.06 2.46
N PHE A 62 -0.80 -12.08 1.45
CA PHE A 62 -1.87 -11.12 1.23
C PHE A 62 -3.19 -11.84 0.97
N ASN A 63 -4.29 -11.23 1.37
CA ASN A 63 -5.64 -11.64 1.00
C ASN A 63 -6.30 -10.55 0.17
N LEU A 64 -7.01 -10.94 -0.88
CA LEU A 64 -7.94 -10.05 -1.56
C LEU A 64 -9.19 -9.85 -0.70
N GLN A 65 -9.48 -8.60 -0.38
CA GLN A 65 -10.73 -8.17 0.23
C GLN A 65 -11.54 -7.39 -0.79
N TYR A 66 -12.86 -7.41 -0.62
CA TYR A 66 -13.75 -6.69 -1.53
C TYR A 66 -15.06 -6.32 -0.86
N ASN A 67 -15.68 -5.27 -1.39
CA ASN A 67 -17.05 -4.88 -1.09
C ASN A 67 -17.75 -4.53 -2.40
N THR A 68 -19.01 -4.94 -2.54
CA THR A 68 -19.78 -4.71 -3.76
C THR A 68 -21.01 -3.85 -3.46
N SER A 69 -21.19 -2.78 -4.22
CA SER A 69 -22.41 -1.98 -4.18
C SER A 69 -23.35 -2.45 -5.30
N ARG A 70 -24.03 -3.58 -5.05
CA ARG A 70 -24.92 -4.25 -6.03
C ARG A 70 -24.18 -4.46 -7.37
N LEU A 71 -24.83 -4.14 -8.49
CA LEU A 71 -24.25 -4.26 -9.85
C LEU A 71 -23.53 -2.98 -10.31
N SER A 72 -23.49 -1.92 -9.50
CA SER A 72 -22.94 -0.63 -9.94
C SER A 72 -21.41 -0.63 -9.92
N TYR A 73 -20.82 -0.87 -8.75
CA TYR A 73 -19.37 -0.89 -8.60
C TYR A 73 -18.91 -1.83 -7.49
N SER A 74 -17.67 -2.27 -7.59
CA SER A 74 -16.95 -2.98 -6.53
C SER A 74 -15.71 -2.22 -6.11
N GLU A 75 -15.38 -2.32 -4.84
CA GLU A 75 -14.10 -1.90 -4.28
C GLU A 75 -13.33 -3.14 -3.87
N VAL A 76 -12.06 -3.22 -4.24
CA VAL A 76 -11.16 -4.31 -3.91
C VAL A 76 -9.89 -3.76 -3.29
N TRP A 77 -9.31 -4.49 -2.33
CA TRP A 77 -8.05 -4.09 -1.70
C TRP A 77 -7.29 -5.30 -1.17
N LEU A 78 -6.01 -5.12 -0.89
CA LEU A 78 -5.20 -6.17 -0.27
C LEU A 78 -5.11 -5.98 1.24
N PHE A 79 -5.35 -7.06 1.97
CA PHE A 79 -5.02 -7.17 3.38
C PHE A 79 -3.70 -7.92 3.52
N LYS A 80 -2.63 -7.24 3.97
CA LYS A 80 -1.33 -7.87 4.23
C LYS A 80 -1.37 -8.58 5.58
N LYS A 81 -1.22 -9.91 5.56
CA LYS A 81 -1.25 -10.76 6.76
C LYS A 81 0.09 -10.84 7.47
N THR A 82 1.17 -10.90 6.70
CA THR A 82 2.52 -11.04 7.28
C THR A 82 2.94 -9.71 7.93
N PRO A 83 3.43 -9.70 9.18
CA PRO A 83 3.91 -8.50 9.84
C PRO A 83 4.92 -7.69 9.03
N THR A 84 4.98 -6.38 9.26
CA THR A 84 6.08 -5.57 8.74
C THR A 84 7.37 -5.97 9.43
N GLN A 85 8.39 -6.32 8.65
CA GLN A 85 9.72 -6.61 9.15
C GLN A 85 10.64 -5.46 8.73
N PHE A 86 11.43 -4.94 9.67
CA PHE A 86 12.33 -3.81 9.44
C PHE A 86 13.73 -4.33 9.12
N CYS A 87 13.89 -4.87 7.93
CA CYS A 87 15.18 -5.28 7.35
C CYS A 87 15.61 -4.30 6.25
N GLU A 88 16.88 -4.30 5.88
CA GLU A 88 17.40 -3.42 4.81
C GLU A 88 16.89 -3.80 3.40
N ALA A 89 16.19 -4.92 3.28
CA ALA A 89 15.61 -5.38 2.03
C ALA A 89 14.20 -4.82 1.78
N ALA A 90 13.92 -4.62 0.49
CA ALA A 90 12.61 -4.26 -0.02
C ALA A 90 12.26 -5.14 -1.22
N PHE A 91 11.00 -5.51 -1.30
CA PHE A 91 10.48 -6.42 -2.32
C PHE A 91 9.44 -5.69 -3.16
N SER A 92 9.48 -5.96 -4.46
CA SER A 92 8.48 -5.53 -5.43
C SER A 92 8.02 -6.74 -6.21
N GLU A 93 6.73 -7.04 -6.15
CA GLU A 93 6.15 -8.22 -6.79
C GLU A 93 4.76 -7.93 -7.33
N ILE A 94 4.29 -8.79 -8.24
CA ILE A 94 2.92 -8.77 -8.76
C ILE A 94 2.15 -9.89 -8.09
N ILE A 95 1.20 -9.52 -7.25
CA ILE A 95 0.30 -10.48 -6.62
C ILE A 95 -0.90 -10.68 -7.51
N SER A 96 -1.25 -11.95 -7.75
CA SER A 96 -2.39 -12.33 -8.58
C SER A 96 -3.47 -12.99 -7.74
N PHE A 97 -4.70 -12.55 -7.92
CA PHE A 97 -5.88 -13.18 -7.35
C PHE A 97 -6.92 -13.45 -8.42
N ARG A 98 -7.60 -14.59 -8.32
CA ARG A 98 -8.82 -14.79 -9.09
C ARG A 98 -9.88 -13.78 -8.64
N ILE A 99 -10.54 -13.14 -9.59
CA ILE A 99 -11.60 -12.17 -9.29
C ILE A 99 -12.84 -12.93 -8.79
N PRO A 100 -13.39 -12.54 -7.62
CA PRO A 100 -14.64 -13.11 -7.12
C PRO A 100 -15.79 -12.87 -8.12
N PRO A 101 -16.70 -13.84 -8.33
CA PRO A 101 -17.81 -13.67 -9.28
C PRO A 101 -18.65 -12.42 -9.01
N GLU A 102 -18.86 -12.06 -7.74
CA GLU A 102 -19.64 -10.88 -7.36
C GLU A 102 -18.99 -9.58 -7.82
N VAL A 103 -17.65 -9.53 -7.82
CA VAL A 103 -16.88 -8.38 -8.28
C VAL A 103 -16.91 -8.30 -9.81
N ALA A 104 -16.76 -9.45 -10.48
CA ALA A 104 -16.76 -9.54 -11.95
C ALA A 104 -18.09 -9.06 -12.58
N LEU A 105 -19.21 -9.20 -11.86
CA LEU A 105 -20.54 -8.78 -12.32
C LEU A 105 -20.80 -7.28 -12.25
N THR A 106 -19.96 -6.50 -11.57
CA THR A 106 -20.15 -5.04 -11.46
C THR A 106 -19.68 -4.29 -12.70
N ASN A 107 -20.15 -3.06 -12.92
CA ASN A 107 -19.70 -2.27 -14.08
C ASN A 107 -18.30 -1.69 -13.87
N GLU A 108 -18.03 -1.20 -12.67
CA GLU A 108 -16.76 -0.56 -12.31
C GLU A 108 -16.08 -1.34 -11.18
N ILE A 109 -14.77 -1.55 -11.28
CA ILE A 109 -13.99 -2.14 -10.19
C ILE A 109 -12.91 -1.15 -9.81
N TYR A 110 -12.88 -0.76 -8.54
CA TYR A 110 -11.89 0.15 -7.98
C TYR A 110 -10.92 -0.60 -7.08
N LEU A 111 -9.63 -0.49 -7.37
CA LEU A 111 -8.57 -0.89 -6.44
C LEU A 111 -8.32 0.23 -5.44
N LEU A 112 -8.46 -0.07 -4.15
CA LEU A 112 -8.11 0.82 -3.06
C LEU A 112 -6.71 0.49 -2.54
N GLY A 113 -5.95 1.53 -2.18
CA GLY A 113 -4.61 1.40 -1.61
C GLY A 113 -4.48 1.97 -0.19
N PRO A 114 -3.44 1.55 0.56
CA PRO A 114 -3.25 1.91 1.96
C PRO A 114 -2.87 3.38 2.19
N LYS A 115 -2.63 4.17 1.14
CA LYS A 115 -2.39 5.62 1.23
C LYS A 115 -3.57 6.44 0.68
N GLY A 116 -4.75 5.82 0.54
CA GLY A 116 -5.93 6.45 -0.02
C GLY A 116 -5.94 6.46 -1.55
N GLU A 117 -5.12 5.63 -2.20
CA GLU A 117 -5.22 5.44 -3.65
C GLU A 117 -6.59 4.84 -4.01
N ARG A 118 -7.18 5.32 -5.11
CA ARG A 118 -8.40 4.77 -5.70
C ARG A 118 -8.24 4.71 -7.21
N ILE A 119 -8.05 3.49 -7.74
CA ILE A 119 -7.68 3.26 -9.14
C ILE A 119 -8.82 2.51 -9.82
N LEU A 120 -9.40 3.07 -10.88
CA LEU A 120 -10.36 2.35 -11.73
C LEU A 120 -9.59 1.30 -12.55
N LEU A 121 -10.01 0.04 -12.45
CA LEU A 121 -9.41 -1.06 -13.19
C LEU A 121 -10.08 -1.23 -14.55
N SER A 122 -9.28 -1.22 -15.62
CA SER A 122 -9.73 -1.57 -16.96
C SER A 122 -9.86 -3.10 -17.11
N ARG A 123 -10.91 -3.53 -17.82
CA ARG A 123 -11.13 -4.92 -18.25
C ARG A 123 -10.68 -5.11 -19.68
#